data_AF-A0A519IUC9-F1
#
_entry.id   AF-A0A519IUC9-F1
#
_cell.length_a   1.000
_cell.length_b   1.000
_cell.length_c   1.000
_cell.angle_alpha   90.00
_cell.angle_beta   90.00
_cell.angle_gamma   90.00
#
_symmetry.space_group_name_H-M   'P 1'
#
loop_
_entity.id
_entity.type
_entity.pdbx_description
1 polymer ?
#
loop_
_entity_poly.entity_id
_entity_poly.type
_entity_poly.pdbx_seq_one_letter_code
_entity_poly.pdbx_strand_id
1 'polypeptide(L)'
;MNDVFLSAMAEKWREMKDAPAVSAAGIGFRPAREASEARRLARAAAAAGMPADAMVRVWRSLCGDVAAARGLMAVYVAGGDVAQSVEAARGYFGFGPNMVALMGVRDALERADSTPGALACVPWPEHAGAGQWWPMLNENKFRNLAIVGGWPSLPSTAGETPRIAIVGKMSMESSGDDDTLATAHDDQYSAEKLLQDVGLKAEVVGRARSLALIRIS
;
A
#
# COMPACT_ATOMS: atom_id res chain seq x y z
N MET A 1 -18.22 -5.07 -33.36
CA MET A 1 -17.28 -5.31 -32.24
C MET A 1 -18.14 -5.47 -31.00
N ASN A 2 -18.11 -6.63 -30.34
CA ASN A 2 -19.08 -6.91 -29.28
C ASN A 2 -18.71 -6.10 -28.03
N ASP A 3 -19.58 -5.19 -27.63
CA ASP A 3 -19.33 -4.15 -26.62
C ASP A 3 -19.47 -4.65 -25.17
N VAL A 4 -19.52 -5.98 -25.00
CA VAL A 4 -19.74 -6.67 -23.71
C VAL A 4 -18.61 -6.37 -22.72
N PHE A 5 -17.36 -6.37 -23.19
CA PHE A 5 -16.22 -6.07 -22.32
C PHE A 5 -16.29 -4.64 -21.77
N LEU A 6 -16.53 -3.66 -22.65
CA LEU A 6 -16.63 -2.26 -22.24
C LEU A 6 -17.82 -2.06 -21.30
N SER A 7 -18.96 -2.67 -21.60
CA SER A 7 -20.17 -2.60 -20.75
C SER A 7 -19.92 -3.15 -19.35
N ALA A 8 -19.30 -4.34 -19.24
CA ALA A 8 -18.96 -4.95 -17.96
C ALA A 8 -17.95 -4.12 -17.16
N MET A 9 -16.93 -3.57 -17.84
CA MET A 9 -15.94 -2.70 -17.21
C MET A 9 -16.59 -1.39 -16.69
N ALA A 10 -17.47 -0.78 -17.48
CA ALA A 10 -18.18 0.45 -17.10
C ALA A 10 -19.19 0.21 -15.96
N GLU A 11 -19.85 -0.95 -15.93
CA GLU A 11 -20.69 -1.36 -14.80
C GLU A 11 -19.84 -1.53 -13.53
N LYS A 12 -18.70 -2.23 -13.62
CA LYS A 12 -17.83 -2.45 -12.47
C LYS A 12 -17.24 -1.15 -11.93
N TRP A 13 -16.79 -0.26 -12.81
CA TRP A 13 -16.28 1.05 -12.39
C TRP A 13 -17.33 1.87 -11.65
N ARG A 14 -18.59 1.89 -12.14
CA ARG A 14 -19.70 2.59 -11.47
C ARG A 14 -20.01 1.98 -10.10
N GLU A 15 -20.11 0.65 -10.02
CA GLU A 15 -20.31 -0.08 -8.75
C GLU A 15 -19.26 0.34 -7.70
N MET A 16 -17.98 0.38 -8.10
CA MET A 16 -16.89 0.77 -7.20
C MET A 16 -16.91 2.27 -6.85
N LYS A 17 -17.20 3.14 -7.83
CA LYS A 17 -17.30 4.58 -7.62
C LYS A 17 -18.45 4.94 -6.66
N ASP A 18 -19.57 4.26 -6.76
CA ASP A 18 -20.79 4.59 -6.02
C ASP A 18 -20.89 3.85 -4.67
N ALA A 19 -19.94 2.95 -4.37
CA ALA A 19 -19.87 2.27 -3.08
C ALA A 19 -19.80 3.28 -1.91
N PRO A 20 -20.47 3.06 -0.77
CA PRO A 20 -20.41 3.99 0.36
C PRO A 20 -18.96 4.30 0.79
N ALA A 21 -18.67 5.57 1.08
CA ALA A 21 -17.38 5.98 1.64
C ALA A 21 -17.25 5.47 3.09
N VAL A 22 -16.11 4.89 3.45
CA VAL A 22 -15.87 4.34 4.79
C VAL A 22 -14.61 4.92 5.46
N SER A 23 -13.82 5.74 4.76
CA SER A 23 -12.58 6.29 5.36
C SER A 23 -12.79 7.64 6.03
N ALA A 24 -12.19 7.82 7.21
CA ALA A 24 -12.12 9.10 7.92
C ALA A 24 -11.29 10.15 7.16
N ALA A 25 -10.45 9.75 6.21
CA ALA A 25 -9.63 10.64 5.39
C ALA A 25 -10.37 11.26 4.19
N GLY A 26 -11.66 10.94 4.01
CA GLY A 26 -12.46 11.49 2.91
C GLY A 26 -12.08 10.97 1.53
N ILE A 27 -11.19 9.98 1.44
CA ILE A 27 -10.87 9.26 0.20
C ILE A 27 -11.56 7.90 0.17
N GLY A 28 -12.12 7.54 -0.98
CA GLY A 28 -12.75 6.24 -1.18
C GLY A 28 -11.79 5.10 -1.51
N PHE A 29 -10.53 5.21 -1.10
CA PHE A 29 -9.49 4.19 -1.24
C PHE A 29 -9.60 3.14 -0.11
N ARG A 30 -9.63 1.84 -0.45
CA ARG A 30 -9.80 0.74 0.54
C ARG A 30 -8.84 -0.41 0.24
N PRO A 31 -7.56 -0.30 0.66
CA PRO A 31 -6.52 -1.23 0.23
C PRO A 31 -6.80 -2.68 0.61
N ALA A 32 -7.34 -2.97 1.80
CA ALA A 32 -7.63 -4.33 2.24
C ALA A 32 -8.69 -5.03 1.36
N ARG A 33 -9.81 -4.34 1.08
CA ARG A 33 -10.85 -4.85 0.18
C ARG A 33 -10.32 -5.03 -1.23
N GLU A 34 -9.52 -4.06 -1.69
CA GLU A 34 -8.89 -4.10 -3.00
C GLU A 34 -7.88 -5.25 -3.16
N ALA A 35 -7.11 -5.56 -2.12
CA ALA A 35 -6.17 -6.68 -2.08
C ALA A 35 -6.90 -8.04 -2.05
N SER A 36 -7.95 -8.16 -1.24
CA SER A 36 -8.80 -9.36 -1.19
C SER A 36 -9.40 -9.67 -2.57
N GLU A 37 -9.94 -8.65 -3.24
CA GLU A 37 -10.51 -8.80 -4.58
C GLU A 37 -9.42 -9.07 -5.64
N ALA A 38 -8.24 -8.44 -5.52
CA ALA A 38 -7.09 -8.73 -6.38
C ALA A 38 -6.70 -10.21 -6.30
N ARG A 39 -6.63 -10.80 -5.10
CA ARG A 39 -6.36 -12.24 -4.91
C ARG A 39 -7.45 -13.12 -5.53
N ARG A 40 -8.72 -12.74 -5.38
CA ARG A 40 -9.83 -13.46 -6.02
C ARG A 40 -9.73 -13.43 -7.54
N LEU A 41 -9.48 -12.26 -8.12
CA LEU A 41 -9.33 -12.06 -9.56
C LEU A 41 -8.09 -12.77 -10.11
N ALA A 42 -6.96 -12.74 -9.40
CA ALA A 42 -5.74 -13.46 -9.77
C ALA A 42 -5.99 -14.97 -9.90
N ARG A 43 -6.67 -15.58 -8.91
CA ARG A 43 -7.05 -17.01 -8.95
C ARG A 43 -8.00 -17.32 -10.11
N ALA A 44 -9.01 -16.47 -10.33
CA ALA A 44 -9.97 -16.66 -11.42
C ALA A 44 -9.30 -16.53 -12.81
N ALA A 45 -8.40 -15.55 -12.97
CA ALA A 45 -7.63 -15.36 -14.20
C ALA A 45 -6.75 -16.59 -14.49
N ALA A 46 -6.01 -17.07 -13.49
CA ALA A 46 -5.18 -18.26 -13.64
C ALA A 46 -6.02 -19.49 -14.04
N ALA A 47 -7.17 -19.72 -13.41
CA ALA A 47 -8.07 -20.82 -13.76
C ALA A 47 -8.65 -20.70 -15.18
N ALA A 48 -8.77 -19.49 -15.71
CA ALA A 48 -9.20 -19.20 -17.08
C ALA A 48 -8.04 -19.16 -18.10
N GLY A 49 -6.80 -19.47 -17.70
CA GLY A 49 -5.63 -19.45 -18.58
C GLY A 49 -5.05 -18.06 -18.86
N MET A 50 -5.43 -17.04 -18.09
CA MET A 50 -4.88 -15.68 -18.18
C MET A 50 -3.77 -15.48 -17.13
N PRO A 51 -2.66 -14.79 -17.45
CA PRO A 51 -1.63 -14.44 -16.47
C PRO A 51 -2.22 -13.64 -15.29
N ALA A 52 -2.06 -14.15 -14.07
CA ALA A 52 -2.64 -13.56 -12.87
C ALA A 52 -2.11 -12.14 -12.60
N ASP A 53 -0.82 -11.93 -12.85
CA ASP A 53 -0.14 -10.64 -12.74
C ASP A 53 -0.73 -9.59 -13.70
N ALA A 54 -1.07 -9.99 -14.92
CA ALA A 54 -1.72 -9.12 -15.90
C ALA A 54 -3.11 -8.67 -15.41
N MET A 55 -3.90 -9.60 -14.87
CA MET A 55 -5.21 -9.27 -14.31
C MET A 55 -5.08 -8.31 -13.12
N VAL A 56 -4.10 -8.52 -12.23
CA VAL A 56 -3.85 -7.62 -11.09
C VAL A 56 -3.47 -6.22 -11.56
N ARG A 57 -2.65 -6.07 -12.59
CA ARG A 57 -2.32 -4.75 -13.16
C ARG A 57 -3.55 -4.03 -13.71
N VAL A 58 -4.44 -4.73 -14.42
CA VAL A 58 -5.72 -4.17 -14.88
C VAL A 58 -6.58 -3.73 -13.69
N TRP A 59 -6.69 -4.60 -12.68
CA TRP A 59 -7.43 -4.29 -11.46
C TRP A 59 -6.87 -3.07 -10.73
N ARG A 60 -5.54 -2.95 -10.60
CA ARG A 60 -4.88 -1.79 -9.97
C ARG A 60 -5.11 -0.50 -10.74
N SER A 61 -5.01 -0.52 -12.07
CA SER A 61 -5.34 0.66 -12.88
C SER A 61 -6.77 1.12 -12.63
N LEU A 62 -7.74 0.21 -12.65
CA LEU A 62 -9.14 0.53 -12.40
C LEU A 62 -9.34 1.15 -11.01
N CYS A 63 -8.70 0.58 -9.99
CA CYS A 63 -8.84 1.07 -8.61
C CYS A 63 -8.18 2.42 -8.39
N GLY A 64 -7.06 2.71 -9.06
CA GLY A 64 -6.43 4.03 -9.06
C GLY A 64 -7.37 5.12 -9.59
N ASP A 65 -8.04 4.85 -10.71
CA ASP A 65 -9.04 5.77 -11.28
C ASP A 65 -10.26 5.94 -10.37
N VAL A 66 -10.74 4.84 -9.77
CA VAL A 66 -11.84 4.89 -8.79
C VAL A 66 -11.43 5.68 -7.54
N ALA A 67 -10.21 5.51 -7.03
CA ALA A 67 -9.71 6.24 -5.89
C ALA A 67 -9.67 7.75 -6.19
N ALA A 68 -9.20 8.14 -7.38
CA ALA A 68 -9.21 9.53 -7.83
C ALA A 68 -10.64 10.10 -7.93
N ALA A 69 -11.56 9.35 -8.55
CA ALA A 69 -12.97 9.71 -8.63
C ALA A 69 -13.65 9.83 -7.24
N ARG A 70 -13.08 9.18 -6.22
CA ARG A 70 -13.54 9.19 -4.83
C ARG A 70 -12.65 10.04 -3.92
N GLY A 71 -11.94 11.03 -4.47
CA GLY A 71 -11.29 12.09 -3.69
C GLY A 71 -9.79 11.94 -3.47
N LEU A 72 -9.12 10.92 -4.01
CA LEU A 72 -7.65 10.87 -4.01
C LEU A 72 -7.10 11.88 -5.04
N MET A 73 -6.67 13.04 -4.57
CA MET A 73 -6.21 14.15 -5.39
C MET A 73 -4.71 14.07 -5.69
N ALA A 74 -3.90 13.68 -4.71
CA ALA A 74 -2.44 13.72 -4.81
C ALA A 74 -1.76 12.51 -4.17
N VAL A 75 -0.68 12.06 -4.80
CA VAL A 75 0.26 11.07 -4.26
C VAL A 75 1.64 11.72 -4.23
N TYR A 76 2.17 11.92 -3.02
CA TYR A 76 3.48 12.52 -2.79
C TYR A 76 4.55 11.43 -2.78
N VAL A 77 5.46 11.47 -3.74
CA VAL A 77 6.48 10.44 -3.95
C VAL A 77 7.84 10.96 -3.51
N ALA A 78 8.56 10.25 -2.66
CA ALA A 78 9.89 10.65 -2.22
C ALA A 78 10.76 9.47 -1.78
N GLY A 79 12.09 9.66 -1.80
CA GLY A 79 13.07 8.65 -1.40
C GLY A 79 13.51 7.75 -2.54
N GLY A 80 14.65 7.07 -2.35
CA GLY A 80 15.25 6.21 -3.38
C GLY A 80 15.57 6.95 -4.68
N ASP A 81 15.57 6.22 -5.79
CA ASP A 81 15.57 6.82 -7.12
C ASP A 81 14.17 7.37 -7.43
N VAL A 82 14.09 8.69 -7.72
CA VAL A 82 12.81 9.38 -7.88
C VAL A 82 12.04 8.85 -9.10
N ALA A 83 12.73 8.55 -10.21
CA ALA A 83 12.08 8.05 -11.41
C ALA A 83 11.46 6.66 -11.16
N GLN A 84 12.20 5.75 -10.54
CA GLN A 84 11.71 4.42 -10.16
C GLN A 84 10.57 4.49 -9.13
N SER A 85 10.65 5.41 -8.17
CA SER A 85 9.60 5.57 -7.16
C SER A 85 8.31 6.10 -7.76
N VAL A 86 8.39 7.05 -8.71
CA VAL A 86 7.24 7.55 -9.45
C VAL A 86 6.65 6.47 -10.34
N GLU A 87 7.49 5.67 -11.01
CA GLU A 87 7.03 4.52 -11.79
C GLU A 87 6.31 3.49 -10.92
N ALA A 88 6.87 3.15 -9.75
CA ALA A 88 6.24 2.24 -8.80
C ALA A 88 4.89 2.78 -8.29
N ALA A 89 4.80 4.07 -7.97
CA ALA A 89 3.55 4.72 -7.58
C ALA A 89 2.50 4.65 -8.71
N ARG A 90 2.91 4.87 -9.98
CA ARG A 90 2.05 4.68 -11.16
C ARG A 90 1.65 3.22 -11.37
N GLY A 91 2.51 2.27 -11.01
CA GLY A 91 2.17 0.86 -11.03
C GLY A 91 0.99 0.52 -10.12
N TYR A 92 0.87 1.19 -8.98
CA TYR A 92 -0.24 0.98 -8.04
C TYR A 92 -1.49 1.80 -8.36
N PHE A 93 -1.33 3.11 -8.63
CA PHE A 93 -2.45 4.05 -8.78
C PHE A 93 -2.80 4.41 -10.23
N GLY A 94 -2.05 3.89 -11.21
CA GLY A 94 -2.20 4.31 -12.59
C GLY A 94 -1.92 5.81 -12.76
N PHE A 95 -2.79 6.47 -13.53
CA PHE A 95 -2.66 7.89 -13.91
C PHE A 95 -3.79 8.77 -13.38
N GLY A 96 -4.69 8.22 -12.55
CA GLY A 96 -5.84 8.94 -12.00
C GLY A 96 -5.43 10.11 -11.08
N PRO A 97 -4.73 9.87 -9.96
CA PRO A 97 -4.32 10.94 -9.05
C PRO A 97 -3.07 11.69 -9.54
N ASN A 98 -2.90 12.93 -9.09
CA ASN A 98 -1.71 13.72 -9.41
C ASN A 98 -0.47 13.19 -8.66
N MET A 99 0.58 12.85 -9.40
CA MET A 99 1.85 12.36 -8.84
C MET A 99 2.81 13.53 -8.62
N VAL A 100 3.20 13.77 -7.37
CA VAL A 100 4.07 14.89 -6.99
C VAL A 100 5.36 14.36 -6.38
N ALA A 101 6.46 14.42 -7.14
CA ALA A 101 7.78 14.06 -6.64
C ALA A 101 8.30 15.14 -5.67
N LEU A 102 8.81 14.72 -4.52
CA LEU A 102 9.43 15.55 -3.50
C LEU A 102 10.85 15.06 -3.21
N MET A 103 11.68 15.93 -2.64
CA MET A 103 13.07 15.55 -2.30
C MET A 103 13.16 14.65 -1.06
N GLY A 104 12.33 14.91 -0.04
CA GLY A 104 12.45 14.26 1.26
C GLY A 104 11.26 13.39 1.63
N VAL A 105 11.52 12.20 2.18
CA VAL A 105 10.49 11.30 2.73
C VAL A 105 9.70 12.00 3.84
N ARG A 106 10.34 12.81 4.69
CA ARG A 106 9.65 13.62 5.71
C ARG A 106 8.60 14.52 5.09
N ASP A 107 8.96 15.26 4.04
CA ASP A 107 8.03 16.17 3.36
C ASP A 107 6.83 15.42 2.77
N ALA A 108 7.06 14.24 2.17
CA ALA A 108 5.98 13.40 1.65
C ALA A 108 5.02 12.94 2.77
N LEU A 109 5.55 12.49 3.91
CA LEU A 109 4.72 12.10 5.06
C LEU A 109 3.96 13.30 5.64
N GLU A 110 4.58 14.47 5.74
CA GLU A 110 3.92 15.70 6.21
C GLU A 110 2.78 16.13 5.29
N ARG A 111 2.97 15.99 3.98
CA ARG A 111 1.94 16.31 2.99
C ARG A 111 0.79 15.30 3.02
N ALA A 112 1.08 14.00 3.15
CA ALA A 112 0.07 12.96 3.32
C ALA A 112 -0.71 13.11 4.63
N ASP A 113 -0.07 13.63 5.69
CA ASP A 113 -0.76 13.94 6.95
C ASP A 113 -1.66 15.17 6.79
N SER A 114 -1.12 16.29 6.32
CA SER A 114 -1.80 17.58 6.38
C SER A 114 -2.76 17.86 5.22
N THR A 115 -2.67 17.15 4.10
CA THR A 115 -3.45 17.41 2.89
C THR A 115 -4.62 16.43 2.80
N PRO A 116 -5.89 16.88 2.87
CA PRO A 116 -7.03 16.02 2.58
C PRO A 116 -6.92 15.45 1.17
N GLY A 117 -7.32 14.19 0.99
CA GLY A 117 -7.24 13.59 -0.34
C GLY A 117 -5.84 13.17 -0.78
N ALA A 118 -4.88 13.00 0.14
CA ALA A 118 -3.50 12.70 -0.21
C ALA A 118 -2.95 11.43 0.43
N LEU A 119 -1.97 10.83 -0.26
CA LEU A 119 -1.16 9.70 0.20
C LEU A 119 0.33 9.99 -0.05
N ALA A 120 1.19 9.24 0.60
CA ALA A 120 2.62 9.21 0.29
C ALA A 120 3.04 7.85 -0.28
N CYS A 121 4.00 7.88 -1.20
CA CYS A 121 4.69 6.71 -1.72
C CYS A 121 6.18 6.86 -1.43
N VAL A 122 6.72 5.95 -0.62
CA VAL A 122 8.10 6.00 -0.14
C VAL A 122 8.72 4.59 -0.23
N PRO A 123 10.05 4.45 -0.35
CA PRO A 123 10.70 3.13 -0.44
C PRO A 123 10.23 2.17 0.65
N TRP A 124 10.05 0.89 0.29
CA TRP A 124 9.66 -0.14 1.25
C TRP A 124 10.69 -0.21 2.39
N PRO A 125 10.25 -0.25 3.66
CA PRO A 125 11.15 -0.01 4.79
C PRO A 125 12.19 -1.12 5.02
N GLU A 126 11.97 -2.32 4.47
CA GLU A 126 12.91 -3.44 4.55
C GLU A 126 14.04 -3.36 3.50
N HIS A 127 13.91 -2.49 2.49
CA HIS A 127 14.87 -2.46 1.38
C HIS A 127 16.16 -1.74 1.77
N ALA A 128 17.29 -2.31 1.36
CA ALA A 128 18.58 -1.63 1.49
C ALA A 128 18.56 -0.31 0.69
N GLY A 129 19.02 0.77 1.31
CA GLY A 129 19.02 2.10 0.67
C GLY A 129 17.69 2.86 0.73
N ALA A 130 16.62 2.27 1.30
CA ALA A 130 15.35 2.97 1.57
C ALA A 130 15.49 4.13 2.57
N GLY A 131 16.56 4.12 3.36
CA GLY A 131 16.73 4.99 4.52
C GLY A 131 15.92 4.52 5.72
N GLN A 132 16.27 4.99 6.92
CA GLN A 132 15.54 4.68 8.15
C GLN A 132 14.39 5.68 8.39
N TRP A 133 13.42 5.71 7.48
CA TRP A 133 12.30 6.64 7.57
C TRP A 133 11.15 6.13 8.45
N TRP A 134 10.92 4.81 8.50
CA TRP A 134 9.81 4.20 9.23
C TRP A 134 9.75 4.53 10.74
N PRO A 135 10.87 4.79 11.47
CA PRO A 135 10.79 5.22 12.87
C PRO A 135 10.04 6.54 13.05
N MET A 136 9.98 7.37 12.01
CA MET A 136 9.22 8.62 12.03
C MET A 136 7.73 8.38 12.23
N LEU A 137 7.17 7.23 11.80
CA LEU A 137 5.76 6.91 12.04
C LEU A 137 5.42 6.80 13.54
N ASN A 138 6.42 6.59 14.40
CA ASN A 138 6.26 6.58 15.86
C ASN A 138 6.31 7.99 16.48
N GLU A 139 6.62 9.04 15.70
CA GLU A 139 6.56 10.43 16.18
C GLU A 139 5.11 10.87 16.35
N ASN A 140 4.82 11.67 17.39
CA ASN A 140 3.47 12.22 17.64
C ASN A 140 2.87 12.94 16.41
N LYS A 141 3.72 13.54 15.55
CA LYS A 141 3.30 14.22 14.32
C LYS A 141 2.67 13.27 13.30
N PHE A 142 3.14 12.03 13.22
CA PHE A 142 2.74 11.05 12.22
C PHE A 142 1.92 9.89 12.78
N ARG A 143 1.47 9.97 14.05
CA ARG A 143 0.76 8.90 14.76
C ARG A 143 -0.49 8.34 14.07
N ASN A 144 -1.07 9.09 13.13
CA ASN A 144 -2.27 8.69 12.40
C ASN A 144 -1.94 8.14 11.00
N LEU A 145 -0.66 8.12 10.60
CA LEU A 145 -0.20 7.51 9.37
C LEU A 145 0.14 6.04 9.60
N ALA A 146 -0.21 5.20 8.63
CA ALA A 146 0.19 3.81 8.58
C ALA A 146 0.65 3.44 7.17
N ILE A 147 1.47 2.40 7.07
CA ILE A 147 1.71 1.70 5.79
C ILE A 147 0.46 0.89 5.50
N VAL A 148 -0.23 1.23 4.42
CA VAL A 148 -1.58 0.73 4.11
C VAL A 148 -1.60 -0.16 2.88
N GLY A 149 -0.46 -0.30 2.22
CA GLY A 149 -0.28 -1.16 1.07
C GLY A 149 1.15 -1.09 0.56
N GLY A 150 1.48 -2.02 -0.33
CA GLY A 150 2.76 -2.06 -1.01
C GLY A 150 2.60 -2.38 -2.51
N TRP A 151 3.55 -1.90 -3.31
CA TRP A 151 3.67 -2.28 -4.72
C TRP A 151 5.06 -2.83 -5.03
N PRO A 152 5.18 -3.96 -5.76
CA PRO A 152 4.10 -4.81 -6.30
C PRO A 152 3.21 -5.44 -5.21
N SER A 153 1.90 -5.56 -5.49
CA SER A 153 0.92 -6.12 -4.54
C SER A 153 0.70 -7.63 -4.70
N LEU A 154 1.21 -8.21 -5.79
CA LEU A 154 1.24 -9.64 -6.01
C LEU A 154 2.66 -9.97 -6.51
N PRO A 155 3.52 -10.54 -5.66
CA PRO A 155 4.90 -10.79 -6.01
C PRO A 155 4.99 -11.81 -7.15
N SER A 156 5.90 -11.60 -8.08
CA SER A 156 6.10 -12.54 -9.20
C SER A 156 6.91 -13.77 -8.78
N THR A 157 7.65 -13.64 -7.67
CA THR A 157 8.44 -14.71 -7.06
C THR A 157 8.14 -14.82 -5.57
N ALA A 158 8.16 -16.04 -5.04
CA ALA A 158 7.97 -16.27 -3.60
C ALA A 158 9.01 -15.48 -2.78
N GLY A 159 8.54 -14.73 -1.78
CA GLY A 159 9.39 -13.93 -0.89
C GLY A 159 9.82 -12.56 -1.45
N GLU A 160 9.36 -12.14 -2.63
CA GLU A 160 9.55 -10.75 -3.07
C GLU A 160 8.73 -9.81 -2.19
N THR A 161 9.40 -8.86 -1.53
CA THR A 161 8.75 -7.79 -0.78
C THR A 161 8.39 -6.63 -1.71
N PRO A 162 7.37 -5.82 -1.37
CA PRO A 162 7.07 -4.62 -2.14
C PRO A 162 8.27 -3.69 -2.25
N ARG A 163 8.32 -2.89 -3.30
CA ARG A 163 9.38 -1.89 -3.57
C ARG A 163 9.04 -0.53 -2.98
N ILE A 164 7.76 -0.18 -2.96
CA ILE A 164 7.25 1.08 -2.44
C ILE A 164 6.17 0.80 -1.40
N ALA A 165 6.22 1.51 -0.29
CA ALA A 165 5.19 1.58 0.71
C ALA A 165 4.23 2.73 0.38
N ILE A 166 2.94 2.46 0.53
CA ILE A 166 1.89 3.47 0.44
C ILE A 166 1.52 3.85 1.87
N VAL A 167 1.59 5.13 2.18
CA VAL A 167 1.38 5.65 3.53
C VAL A 167 0.25 6.67 3.53
N GLY A 168 -0.66 6.57 4.49
CA GLY A 168 -1.77 7.50 4.60
C GLY A 168 -2.52 7.43 5.92
N LYS A 169 -3.43 8.39 6.12
CA LYS A 169 -4.34 8.46 7.27
C LYS A 169 -5.52 7.51 7.08
N MET A 170 -5.38 6.25 7.45
CA MET A 170 -6.52 5.33 7.40
C MET A 170 -6.40 4.22 8.44
N SER A 171 -7.55 3.70 8.83
CA SER A 171 -7.63 2.51 9.67
C SER A 171 -7.22 1.28 8.86
N MET A 172 -6.34 0.48 9.43
CA MET A 172 -6.00 -0.84 8.89
C MET A 172 -7.20 -1.77 9.02
N GLU A 173 -7.52 -2.47 7.95
CA GLU A 173 -8.55 -3.51 7.89
C GLU A 173 -7.86 -4.83 7.52
N SER A 174 -8.37 -5.96 8.02
CA SER A 174 -7.84 -7.25 7.62
C SER A 174 -8.26 -7.59 6.19
N SER A 175 -7.28 -7.99 5.37
CA SER A 175 -7.51 -8.51 4.03
C SER A 175 -7.50 -10.04 3.98
N GLY A 176 -7.04 -10.72 5.05
CA GLY A 176 -6.72 -12.15 5.06
C GLY A 176 -5.22 -12.39 4.94
N ASP A 177 -4.76 -12.89 3.79
CA ASP A 177 -3.40 -13.41 3.55
C ASP A 177 -2.31 -12.34 3.35
N ASP A 178 -2.38 -11.23 4.09
CA ASP A 178 -1.45 -10.10 3.96
C ASP A 178 -0.48 -10.04 5.14
N ASP A 179 0.74 -9.57 4.89
CA ASP A 179 1.70 -9.27 5.96
C ASP A 179 1.32 -7.98 6.69
N THR A 180 1.43 -7.99 8.01
CA THR A 180 1.32 -6.78 8.86
C THR A 180 2.70 -6.31 9.26
N LEU A 181 3.00 -5.04 9.00
CA LEU A 181 4.17 -4.36 9.57
C LEU A 181 3.79 -3.64 10.86
N ALA A 182 4.52 -3.93 11.93
CA ALA A 182 4.34 -3.33 13.25
C ALA A 182 5.66 -2.74 13.76
N THR A 183 5.57 -1.72 14.62
CA THR A 183 6.72 -1.19 15.35
C THR A 183 6.54 -1.43 16.83
N ALA A 184 7.65 -1.76 17.51
CA ALA A 184 7.68 -1.91 18.96
C ALA A 184 8.99 -1.37 19.52
N HIS A 185 8.95 -0.83 20.74
CA HIS A 185 10.15 -0.61 21.53
C HIS A 185 10.65 -1.97 22.04
N ASP A 186 11.88 -2.33 21.69
CA ASP A 186 12.49 -3.63 21.93
C ASP A 186 13.96 -3.48 22.33
N ASP A 187 14.19 -2.81 23.47
CA ASP A 187 15.54 -2.60 24.04
C ASP A 187 16.25 -3.90 24.42
N GLN A 188 15.49 -4.97 24.65
CA GLN A 188 15.99 -6.28 25.08
C GLN A 188 16.13 -7.29 23.95
N TYR A 189 15.89 -6.89 22.69
CA TYR A 189 15.99 -7.78 21.52
C TYR A 189 15.14 -9.06 21.66
N SER A 190 13.96 -8.93 22.26
CA SER A 190 13.09 -10.03 22.67
C SER A 190 11.77 -10.09 21.91
N ALA A 191 11.43 -9.05 21.12
CA ALA A 191 10.14 -8.93 20.45
C ALA A 191 9.77 -10.16 19.61
N GLU A 192 10.70 -10.69 18.82
CA GLU A 192 10.45 -11.86 17.97
C GLU A 192 10.07 -13.09 18.79
N LYS A 193 10.86 -13.39 19.83
CA LYS A 193 10.59 -14.51 20.74
C LYS A 193 9.25 -14.35 21.44
N LEU A 194 8.96 -13.17 21.98
CA LEU A 194 7.70 -12.91 22.69
C LEU A 194 6.48 -13.06 21.79
N LEU A 195 6.58 -12.68 20.52
CA LEU A 195 5.51 -12.87 19.54
C LEU A 195 5.35 -14.34 19.15
N GLN A 196 6.45 -15.08 19.01
CA GLN A 196 6.41 -16.53 18.78
C GLN A 196 5.80 -17.28 19.97
N ASP A 197 6.10 -16.88 21.21
CA ASP A 197 5.56 -17.47 22.43
C ASP A 197 4.02 -17.33 22.53
N VAL A 198 3.42 -16.32 21.87
CA VAL A 198 1.96 -16.15 21.75
C VAL A 198 1.37 -16.72 20.45
N GLY A 199 2.17 -17.45 19.68
CA GLY A 199 1.74 -18.15 18.47
C GLY A 199 1.68 -17.29 17.21
N LEU A 200 2.29 -16.11 17.19
CA LEU A 200 2.39 -15.27 16.00
C LEU A 200 3.66 -15.61 15.20
N LYS A 201 3.52 -15.74 13.88
CA LYS A 201 4.66 -15.87 12.98
C LYS A 201 5.21 -14.47 12.71
N ALA A 202 6.18 -14.06 13.52
CA ALA A 202 6.80 -12.74 13.44
C ALA A 202 8.31 -12.83 13.17
N GLU A 203 8.83 -11.81 12.49
CA GLU A 203 10.25 -11.63 12.18
C GLU A 203 10.63 -10.16 12.37
N VAL A 204 11.75 -9.87 13.04
CA VAL A 204 12.30 -8.51 13.10
C VAL A 204 13.07 -8.21 11.82
N VAL A 205 12.47 -7.41 10.94
CA VAL A 205 13.00 -7.09 9.60
C VAL A 205 13.81 -5.78 9.57
N GLY A 206 13.78 -4.99 10.65
CA GLY A 206 14.55 -3.76 10.74
C GLY A 206 14.70 -3.25 12.17
N ARG A 207 15.76 -2.48 12.42
CA ARG A 207 15.99 -1.83 13.72
C ARG A 207 16.48 -0.40 13.57
N ALA A 208 16.01 0.46 14.46
CA ALA A 208 16.42 1.85 14.58
C ALA A 208 16.43 2.27 16.05
N ARG A 209 17.62 2.35 16.67
CA ARG A 209 17.78 2.54 18.12
C ARG A 209 17.00 1.46 18.89
N SER A 210 16.06 1.87 19.76
CA SER A 210 15.20 0.97 20.53
C SER A 210 14.01 0.43 19.74
N LEU A 211 13.74 0.93 18.54
CA LEU A 211 12.60 0.48 17.75
C LEU A 211 12.98 -0.73 16.90
N ALA A 212 12.11 -1.73 16.91
CA ALA A 212 12.08 -2.83 15.97
C ALA A 212 10.94 -2.63 14.97
N LEU A 213 11.23 -2.87 13.68
CA LEU A 213 10.25 -3.08 12.64
C LEU A 213 10.02 -4.58 12.52
N ILE A 214 8.77 -5.00 12.67
CA ILE A 214 8.36 -6.39 12.81
C ILE A 214 7.40 -6.70 11.68
N ARG A 215 7.67 -7.77 10.93
CA ARG A 215 6.71 -8.35 9.98
C ARG A 215 5.99 -9.51 10.64
N ILE A 216 4.67 -9.55 10.52
CA ILE A 216 3.79 -10.61 11.04
C ILE A 216 3.02 -11.18 9.85
N SER A 217 3.10 -12.50 9.67
CA SER A 217 2.48 -13.26 8.57
C SER A 217 1.43 -14.27 9.05
#